data_AF-A0A853BVL9-F1
#
_entry.id   AF-A0A853BVL9-F1
#
_cell.length_a   1.000
_cell.length_b   1.000
_cell.length_c   1.000
_cell.angle_alpha   90.00
_cell.angle_beta   90.00
_cell.angle_gamma   90.00
#
_symmetry.space_group_name_H-M   'P 1'
#
loop_
_entity.id
_entity.type
_entity.pdbx_description
1 polymer ?
#
loop_
_entity_poly.entity_id
_entity_poly.type
_entity_poly.pdbx_seq_one_letter_code
_entity_poly.pdbx_strand_id
1 'polypeptide(L)'
;MQPHPSQPGHRTAPAVRRRLWPAAALGLPLASPVAVRWILELLLGDGGTPGGDAHLPAASLPAWALHGIGLAASAVAAACLYTLVKAVRAGHVRAGWWAVVAPLTVLGAFGGALLWVGQAPVIGANIGYGMMLLAAGPLAAICLLTAVAGAVGLAVSARSRAARRA
;
A
#
# COMPACT_ATOMS: atom_id res chain seq x y z
N MET A 1 14.57 19.03 57.09
CA MET A 1 14.79 18.28 55.83
C MET A 1 13.62 18.57 54.89
N GLN A 2 13.82 19.44 53.90
CA GLN A 2 12.78 19.72 52.90
C GLN A 2 12.94 18.76 51.71
N PRO A 3 11.87 18.08 51.27
CA PRO A 3 11.93 17.17 50.14
C PRO A 3 12.17 17.95 48.85
N HIS A 4 13.22 17.57 48.13
CA HIS A 4 13.61 18.12 46.84
C HIS A 4 12.52 17.82 45.79
N PRO A 5 11.97 18.80 45.07
CA PRO A 5 11.03 18.53 43.99
C PRO A 5 11.78 17.85 42.84
N SER A 6 11.51 16.55 42.69
CA SER A 6 11.93 15.75 41.54
C SER A 6 11.40 16.40 40.26
N GLN A 7 12.31 16.94 39.46
CA GLN A 7 11.98 17.55 38.18
C GLN A 7 11.29 16.52 37.26
N PRO A 8 10.15 16.88 36.65
CA PRO A 8 9.47 16.01 35.71
C PRO A 8 10.33 15.82 34.45
N GLY A 9 10.88 14.62 34.30
CA GLY A 9 11.67 14.24 33.13
C GLY A 9 10.94 14.57 31.83
N HIS A 10 11.59 15.39 31.00
CA HIS A 10 11.15 15.75 29.67
C HIS A 10 10.83 14.49 28.84
N ARG A 11 9.55 14.15 28.71
CA ARG A 11 9.04 13.17 27.74
C ARG A 11 9.18 13.75 26.33
N THR A 12 10.36 13.60 25.73
CA THR A 12 10.66 14.00 24.33
C THR A 12 10.09 13.04 23.27
N ALA A 13 9.19 12.12 23.64
CA ALA A 13 8.66 11.08 22.74
C ALA A 13 7.40 11.38 21.87
N PRO A 14 6.85 12.61 21.71
CA PRO A 14 5.67 12.79 20.85
C PRO A 14 5.97 13.18 19.38
N ALA A 15 7.14 13.72 19.06
CA ALA A 15 7.40 14.31 17.74
C ALA A 15 7.70 13.27 16.64
N VAL A 16 8.48 12.22 16.96
CA VAL A 16 8.89 11.19 15.98
C VAL A 16 7.69 10.36 15.49
N ARG A 17 6.74 10.05 16.39
CA ARG A 17 5.53 9.27 16.05
C ARG A 17 4.59 9.98 15.09
N ARG A 18 4.53 11.31 15.09
CA ARG A 18 3.65 12.09 14.20
C ARG A 18 4.12 12.09 12.74
N ARG A 19 5.38 11.74 12.45
CA ARG A 19 5.95 11.76 11.09
C ARG A 19 5.91 10.42 10.35
N LEU A 20 5.58 9.30 11.01
CA LEU A 20 5.69 7.97 10.40
C LEU A 20 4.44 7.54 9.61
N TRP A 21 3.24 8.01 10.00
CA TRP A 21 1.99 7.61 9.33
C TRP A 21 1.83 8.09 7.87
N PRO A 22 2.32 9.27 7.42
CA PRO A 22 2.21 9.64 6.01
C PRO A 22 3.16 8.80 5.15
N ALA A 23 4.35 8.47 5.68
CA ALA A 23 5.25 7.53 5.02
C ALA A 23 4.61 6.14 4.89
N ALA A 24 3.92 5.65 5.93
CA ALA A 24 3.17 4.39 5.86
C ALA A 24 2.00 4.44 4.87
N ALA A 25 1.26 5.55 4.80
CA ALA A 25 0.16 5.75 3.87
C ALA A 25 0.58 5.72 2.40
N LEU A 26 1.79 6.19 2.09
CA LEU A 26 2.38 6.13 0.75
C LEU A 26 3.11 4.79 0.49
N GLY A 27 3.79 4.26 1.50
CA GLY A 27 4.53 3.01 1.40
C GLY A 27 3.65 1.80 1.10
N LEU A 28 2.44 1.75 1.68
CA LEU A 28 1.51 0.64 1.47
C LEU A 28 1.09 0.47 -0.01
N PRO A 29 0.53 1.47 -0.72
CA PRO A 29 0.15 1.30 -2.12
C PRO A 29 1.35 1.08 -3.04
N LEU A 30 2.53 1.61 -2.70
CA LEU A 30 3.76 1.42 -3.49
C LEU A 30 4.34 -0.01 -3.32
N ALA A 31 4.27 -0.58 -2.13
CA ALA A 31 4.75 -1.94 -1.86
C ALA A 31 3.76 -3.01 -2.32
N SER A 32 2.46 -2.68 -2.35
CA SER A 32 1.36 -3.57 -2.73
C SER A 32 1.57 -4.35 -4.05
N PRO A 33 1.89 -3.72 -5.20
CA PRO A 33 2.04 -4.45 -6.46
C PRO A 33 3.14 -5.51 -6.40
N VAL A 34 4.29 -5.18 -5.80
CA VAL A 34 5.44 -6.09 -5.69
C VAL A 34 5.12 -7.23 -4.73
N ALA A 35 4.51 -6.94 -3.58
CA ALA A 35 4.12 -7.94 -2.59
C ALA A 35 3.08 -8.90 -3.17
N VAL A 36 2.03 -8.39 -3.83
CA VAL A 36 0.97 -9.22 -4.42
C VAL A 36 1.51 -10.11 -5.52
N ARG A 37 2.33 -9.56 -6.43
CA ARG A 37 2.98 -10.35 -7.47
C ARG A 37 3.78 -11.51 -6.87
N TRP A 38 4.64 -11.24 -5.88
CA TRP A 38 5.46 -12.27 -5.25
C TRP A 38 4.64 -13.32 -4.51
N ILE A 39 3.56 -12.90 -3.82
CA ILE A 39 2.63 -13.82 -3.16
C ILE A 39 1.93 -14.72 -4.19
N LEU A 40 1.50 -14.19 -5.34
CA LEU A 40 0.92 -14.99 -6.41
C LEU A 40 1.91 -16.01 -6.97
N GLU A 41 3.16 -15.59 -7.21
CA GLU A 41 4.25 -16.49 -7.62
C GLU A 41 4.47 -17.61 -6.59
N LEU A 42 4.47 -17.31 -5.29
CA LEU A 42 4.59 -18.32 -4.22
C LEU A 42 3.39 -19.28 -4.15
N LEU A 43 2.16 -18.76 -4.26
CA LEU A 43 0.95 -19.56 -4.12
C LEU A 43 0.69 -20.46 -5.32
N LEU A 44 1.10 -20.02 -6.52
CA LEU A 44 0.83 -20.71 -7.77
C LEU A 44 2.06 -21.52 -8.27
N GLY A 45 3.23 -21.31 -7.65
CA GLY A 45 4.48 -22.04 -7.92
C GLY A 45 5.07 -21.77 -9.30
N ASP A 46 6.17 -22.45 -9.62
CA ASP A 46 6.85 -22.37 -10.93
C ASP A 46 5.98 -22.93 -12.09
N GLY A 47 4.92 -23.68 -11.78
CA GLY A 47 3.90 -24.10 -12.75
C GLY A 47 2.92 -22.98 -13.12
N GLY A 48 2.93 -21.88 -12.37
CA GLY A 48 2.11 -20.68 -12.58
C GLY A 48 2.81 -19.57 -13.36
N THR A 49 4.15 -19.57 -13.46
CA THR A 49 4.87 -18.77 -14.45
C THR A 49 4.66 -19.43 -15.80
N PRO A 50 3.88 -18.85 -16.71
CA PRO A 50 3.48 -19.62 -17.88
C PRO A 50 4.73 -19.69 -18.76
N GLY A 51 5.16 -20.92 -19.02
CA GLY A 51 6.37 -21.17 -19.79
C GLY A 51 6.07 -20.89 -21.25
N GLY A 52 6.85 -20.02 -21.88
CA GLY A 52 6.70 -19.73 -23.29
C GLY A 52 7.67 -18.68 -23.77
N ASP A 53 8.07 -18.87 -25.01
CA ASP A 53 9.34 -18.41 -25.60
C ASP A 53 9.44 -16.89 -25.82
N ALA A 54 8.47 -16.11 -25.35
CA ALA A 54 8.50 -14.65 -25.39
C ALA A 54 9.19 -14.08 -24.15
N HIS A 55 10.49 -14.37 -23.99
CA HIS A 55 11.32 -13.70 -23.00
C HIS A 55 11.59 -12.26 -23.45
N LEU A 56 10.74 -11.32 -23.02
CA LEU A 56 11.26 -9.98 -22.72
C LEU A 56 12.48 -10.19 -21.81
N PRO A 57 13.65 -9.57 -22.09
CA PRO A 57 14.82 -9.74 -21.24
C PRO A 57 14.49 -9.20 -19.85
N ALA A 58 14.00 -10.07 -18.99
CA ALA A 58 13.90 -9.80 -17.57
C ALA A 58 15.33 -9.51 -17.13
N ALA A 59 15.53 -8.39 -16.42
CA ALA A 59 16.79 -8.16 -15.74
C ALA A 59 17.11 -9.45 -14.96
N SER A 60 18.23 -10.09 -15.31
CA SER A 60 18.60 -11.42 -14.82
C SER A 60 19.08 -11.31 -13.38
N LEU A 61 18.16 -10.95 -12.48
CA LEU A 61 18.38 -11.02 -11.06
C LEU A 61 18.42 -12.50 -10.67
N PRO A 62 19.38 -12.89 -9.82
CA PRO A 62 19.40 -14.26 -9.31
C PRO A 62 18.14 -14.53 -8.47
N ALA A 63 17.67 -15.78 -8.46
CA ALA A 63 16.41 -16.15 -7.81
C ALA A 63 16.33 -15.71 -6.34
N TRP A 64 17.44 -15.78 -5.61
CA TRP A 64 17.52 -15.32 -4.21
C TRP A 64 17.25 -13.81 -4.07
N ALA A 65 17.63 -13.00 -5.06
CA ALA A 65 17.40 -11.56 -5.04
C ALA A 65 15.92 -11.23 -5.29
N LEU A 66 15.27 -11.94 -6.22
CA LEU A 66 13.84 -11.81 -6.46
C LEU A 66 13.02 -12.18 -5.20
N HIS A 67 13.37 -13.29 -4.56
CA HIS A 67 12.77 -13.67 -3.27
C HIS A 67 13.04 -12.65 -2.17
N GLY A 68 14.27 -12.12 -2.08
CA GLY A 68 14.61 -11.07 -1.14
C GLY A 68 13.77 -9.81 -1.33
N ILE A 69 13.58 -9.36 -2.58
CA ILE A 69 12.77 -8.18 -2.92
C ILE A 69 11.30 -8.42 -2.56
N GLY A 70 10.73 -9.57 -2.94
CA GLY A 70 9.35 -9.92 -2.66
C GLY A 70 9.05 -10.03 -1.16
N LEU A 71 9.94 -10.67 -0.40
CA LEU A 71 9.86 -10.77 1.04
C LEU A 71 9.97 -9.37 1.70
N ALA A 72 10.93 -8.56 1.26
CA ALA A 72 11.11 -7.20 1.76
C ALA A 72 9.88 -6.32 1.47
N ALA A 73 9.35 -6.37 0.26
CA ALA A 73 8.12 -5.64 -0.11
C ALA A 73 6.93 -6.08 0.74
N SER A 74 6.77 -7.38 0.99
CA SER A 74 5.70 -7.93 1.83
C SER A 74 5.85 -7.49 3.30
N ALA A 75 7.07 -7.52 3.83
CA ALA A 75 7.37 -7.03 5.17
C ALA A 75 7.09 -5.51 5.30
N VAL A 76 7.47 -4.72 4.29
CA VAL A 76 7.20 -3.28 4.24
C VAL A 76 5.69 -3.01 4.17
N ALA A 77 4.95 -3.73 3.33
CA ALA A 77 3.49 -3.61 3.24
C ALA A 77 2.83 -3.96 4.59
N ALA A 78 3.22 -5.06 5.23
CA ALA A 78 2.72 -5.47 6.54
C ALA A 78 3.06 -4.43 7.63
N ALA A 79 4.27 -3.89 7.64
CA ALA A 79 4.68 -2.84 8.58
C ALA A 79 3.91 -1.53 8.36
N CYS A 80 3.69 -1.12 7.10
CA CYS A 80 2.87 0.04 6.77
C CYS A 80 1.43 -0.16 7.22
N LEU A 81 0.84 -1.33 6.94
CA LEU A 81 -0.52 -1.65 7.36
C LEU A 81 -0.66 -1.65 8.89
N TYR A 82 0.27 -2.31 9.59
CA TYR A 82 0.28 -2.35 11.05
C TYR A 82 0.41 -0.96 11.66
N THR A 83 1.31 -0.10 11.14
CA THR A 83 1.50 1.26 11.63
C THR A 83 0.28 2.15 11.38
N LEU A 84 -0.38 2.02 10.22
CA LEU A 84 -1.65 2.69 9.92
C LEU A 84 -2.77 2.25 10.87
N VAL A 85 -2.98 0.95 11.04
CA VAL A 85 -4.00 0.40 11.95
C VAL A 85 -3.74 0.85 13.39
N LYS A 86 -2.48 0.80 13.84
CA LYS A 86 -2.08 1.27 15.16
C LYS A 86 -2.31 2.77 15.33
N ALA A 87 -2.02 3.59 14.31
CA ALA A 87 -2.24 5.03 14.35
C ALA A 87 -3.73 5.39 14.39
N VAL A 88 -4.58 4.63 13.70
CA VAL A 88 -6.04 4.79 13.75
C VAL A 88 -6.60 4.38 15.11
N ARG A 89 -6.17 3.23 15.65
CA ARG A 89 -6.58 2.77 17.00
C ARG A 89 -6.13 3.72 18.11
N ALA A 90 -4.97 4.34 17.96
CA ALA A 90 -4.47 5.35 18.89
C ALA A 90 -5.11 6.74 18.71
N GLY A 91 -6.06 6.91 17.78
CA GLY A 91 -6.73 8.18 17.49
C GLY A 91 -5.82 9.24 16.85
N HIS A 92 -4.63 8.87 16.38
CA HIS A 92 -3.70 9.78 15.72
C HIS A 92 -4.10 10.08 14.27
N VAL A 93 -4.80 9.14 13.63
CA VAL A 93 -5.30 9.25 12.26
C VAL A 93 -6.82 9.10 12.29
N ARG A 94 -7.55 10.00 11.60
CA ARG A 94 -9.01 9.90 11.50
C ARG A 94 -9.36 8.66 10.69
N ALA A 95 -10.36 7.89 11.14
CA ALA A 95 -10.82 6.70 10.42
C ALA A 95 -11.17 6.95 8.94
N GLY A 96 -11.59 8.17 8.59
CA GLY A 96 -11.86 8.58 7.20
C GLY A 96 -10.65 8.53 6.26
N TRP A 97 -9.41 8.45 6.77
CA TRP A 97 -8.23 8.24 5.92
C TRP A 97 -8.22 6.88 5.20
N TRP A 98 -8.93 5.88 5.73
CA TRP A 98 -9.09 4.60 5.05
C TRP A 98 -9.80 4.73 3.70
N ALA A 99 -10.68 5.73 3.52
CA ALA A 99 -11.33 6.00 2.24
C ALA A 99 -10.34 6.43 1.14
N VAL A 100 -9.10 6.80 1.49
CA VAL A 100 -8.05 7.17 0.55
C VAL A 100 -7.04 6.02 0.40
N VAL A 101 -6.55 5.49 1.52
CA VAL A 101 -5.47 4.49 1.51
C VAL A 101 -5.95 3.13 0.99
N ALA A 102 -7.17 2.70 1.37
CA ALA A 102 -7.69 1.41 0.95
C ALA A 102 -7.85 1.30 -0.58
N PRO A 103 -8.55 2.21 -1.28
CA PRO A 103 -8.70 2.09 -2.74
C PRO A 103 -7.36 2.18 -3.48
N LEU A 104 -6.42 3.00 -3.02
CA LEU A 104 -5.08 3.07 -3.62
C LEU A 104 -4.30 1.75 -3.42
N THR A 105 -4.45 1.11 -2.27
CA THR A 105 -3.81 -0.19 -1.99
C THR A 105 -4.40 -1.29 -2.87
N VAL A 106 -5.73 -1.29 -3.07
CA VAL A 106 -6.44 -2.19 -3.99
C VAL A 106 -5.95 -1.99 -5.42
N LEU A 107 -5.79 -0.73 -5.86
CA LEU A 107 -5.29 -0.43 -7.19
C LEU A 107 -3.85 -0.93 -7.39
N GLY A 108 -2.99 -0.74 -6.39
CA GLY A 108 -1.62 -1.30 -6.40
C GLY A 108 -1.63 -2.82 -6.46
N ALA A 109 -2.48 -3.48 -5.67
CA ALA A 109 -2.61 -4.94 -5.65
C ALA A 109 -3.07 -5.48 -7.01
N PHE A 110 -4.10 -4.83 -7.59
CA PHE A 110 -4.61 -5.16 -8.91
C PHE A 110 -3.54 -4.99 -9.99
N GLY A 111 -2.72 -3.93 -9.92
CA GLY A 111 -1.58 -3.74 -10.81
C GLY A 111 -0.54 -4.87 -10.70
N GLY A 112 -0.24 -5.34 -9.49
CA GLY A 112 0.63 -6.50 -9.27
C GLY A 112 0.09 -7.78 -9.92
N ALA A 113 -1.21 -8.04 -9.77
CA ALA A 113 -1.87 -9.17 -10.41
C ALA A 113 -1.89 -9.04 -11.95
N LEU A 114 -2.16 -7.85 -12.47
CA LEU A 114 -2.16 -7.57 -13.91
C LEU A 114 -0.79 -7.84 -14.52
N LEU A 115 0.29 -7.41 -13.87
CA LEU A 115 1.66 -7.66 -14.31
C LEU A 115 1.98 -9.16 -14.32
N TRP A 116 1.53 -9.91 -13.32
CA TRP A 116 1.71 -11.36 -13.26
C TRP A 116 0.99 -12.06 -14.41
N VAL A 117 -0.29 -11.72 -14.65
CA VAL A 117 -1.07 -12.28 -15.78
C VAL A 117 -0.51 -11.84 -17.13
N GLY A 118 0.01 -10.63 -17.26
CA GLY A 118 0.59 -10.13 -18.52
C GLY A 118 1.89 -10.84 -18.93
N GLN A 119 2.56 -11.52 -18.01
CA GLN A 119 3.77 -12.31 -18.29
C GLN A 119 3.46 -13.76 -18.69
N ALA A 120 2.18 -14.09 -18.88
CA ALA A 120 1.71 -15.42 -19.23
C ALA A 120 1.67 -15.70 -20.74
N PRO A 121 2.55 -16.54 -21.30
CA PRO A 121 2.57 -16.90 -22.72
C PRO A 121 1.44 -17.82 -23.22
N VAL A 122 0.47 -18.22 -22.39
CA VAL A 122 -0.66 -19.04 -22.86
C VAL A 122 -1.73 -18.16 -23.53
N ILE A 123 -2.29 -18.63 -24.65
CA ILE A 123 -3.33 -17.91 -25.42
C ILE A 123 -4.50 -17.46 -24.52
N GLY A 124 -4.91 -18.31 -23.57
CA GLY A 124 -5.97 -17.99 -22.61
C GLY A 124 -5.62 -16.84 -21.65
N ALA A 125 -4.34 -16.61 -21.36
CA ALA A 125 -3.93 -15.52 -20.49
C ALA A 125 -3.92 -14.17 -21.20
N ASN A 126 -3.74 -14.10 -22.52
CA ASN A 126 -3.94 -12.87 -23.27
C ASN A 126 -5.40 -12.40 -23.23
N ILE A 127 -6.36 -13.33 -23.28
CA ILE A 127 -7.79 -13.02 -23.10
C ILE A 127 -8.06 -12.54 -21.67
N GLY A 128 -7.53 -13.25 -20.67
CA GLY A 128 -7.62 -12.85 -19.27
C GLY A 128 -7.03 -11.47 -19.01
N TYR A 129 -5.85 -11.18 -19.56
CA TYR A 129 -5.18 -9.88 -19.49
C TYR A 129 -6.01 -8.79 -20.14
N GLY A 130 -6.58 -9.04 -21.32
CA GLY A 130 -7.49 -8.12 -22.00
C GLY A 130 -8.72 -7.79 -21.16
N MET A 131 -9.35 -8.80 -20.56
CA MET A 131 -10.49 -8.61 -19.64
C MET A 131 -10.11 -7.84 -18.38
N MET A 132 -8.93 -8.13 -17.80
CA MET A 132 -8.42 -7.39 -16.66
C MET A 132 -8.11 -5.94 -17.01
N LEU A 133 -7.58 -5.64 -18.20
CA LEU A 133 -7.37 -4.27 -18.68
C LEU A 133 -8.68 -3.51 -18.88
N LEU A 134 -9.70 -4.16 -19.45
CA LEU A 134 -11.03 -3.58 -19.61
C LEU A 134 -11.66 -3.23 -18.25
N ALA A 135 -11.44 -4.09 -17.23
CA ALA A 135 -11.86 -3.81 -15.86
C ALA A 135 -10.95 -2.79 -15.14
N ALA A 136 -9.66 -2.71 -15.51
CA ALA A 136 -8.66 -1.86 -14.87
C ALA A 136 -9.04 -0.38 -14.96
N GLY A 137 -9.49 0.08 -16.13
CA GLY A 137 -9.87 1.48 -16.34
C GLY A 137 -11.01 1.94 -15.41
N PRO A 138 -12.18 1.29 -15.44
CA PRO A 138 -13.28 1.59 -14.53
C PRO A 138 -12.90 1.43 -13.05
N LEU A 139 -12.17 0.37 -12.68
CA LEU A 139 -11.74 0.15 -11.31
C LEU A 139 -10.81 1.26 -10.83
N ALA A 140 -9.81 1.63 -11.64
CA ALA A 140 -8.89 2.73 -11.34
C ALA A 140 -9.65 4.05 -11.20
N ALA A 141 -10.60 4.33 -12.09
CA ALA A 141 -11.44 5.52 -12.00
C ALA A 141 -12.23 5.55 -10.69
N ILE A 142 -12.91 4.45 -10.33
CA ILE A 142 -13.67 4.36 -9.07
C ILE A 142 -12.76 4.57 -7.85
N CYS A 143 -11.60 3.88 -7.81
CA CYS A 143 -10.63 4.00 -6.72
C CYS A 143 -10.06 5.42 -6.59
N LEU A 144 -9.73 6.06 -7.71
CA LEU A 144 -9.23 7.44 -7.71
C LEU A 144 -10.32 8.43 -7.29
N LEU A 145 -11.55 8.28 -7.81
CA LEU A 145 -12.66 9.14 -7.44
C LEU A 145 -12.98 9.01 -5.94
N THR A 146 -13.01 7.79 -5.39
CA THR A 146 -13.21 7.60 -3.95
C THR A 146 -12.06 8.18 -3.12
N ALA A 147 -10.82 8.00 -3.56
CA ALA A 147 -9.66 8.59 -2.89
C ALA A 147 -9.69 10.13 -2.91
N VAL A 148 -10.02 10.74 -4.04
CA VAL A 148 -10.16 12.19 -4.19
C VAL A 148 -11.32 12.70 -3.34
N ALA A 149 -12.50 12.09 -3.42
CA ALA A 149 -13.66 12.47 -2.61
C ALA A 149 -13.36 12.37 -1.11
N GLY A 150 -12.68 11.30 -0.68
CA GLY A 150 -12.22 11.12 0.69
C GLY A 150 -11.25 12.21 1.14
N ALA A 151 -10.25 12.53 0.31
CA ALA A 151 -9.28 13.59 0.59
C ALA A 151 -9.93 14.97 0.69
N VAL A 152 -10.83 15.30 -0.24
CA VAL A 152 -11.60 16.55 -0.24
C VAL A 152 -12.49 16.64 1.00
N GLY A 153 -13.23 15.59 1.34
CA GLY A 153 -14.08 15.55 2.53
C GLY A 153 -13.29 15.77 3.82
N LEU A 154 -12.09 15.20 3.91
CA LEU A 154 -11.17 15.43 5.04
C LEU A 154 -10.67 16.88 5.10
N ALA A 155 -10.33 17.48 3.95
CA ALA A 155 -9.87 18.86 3.86
C ALA A 155 -10.96 19.86 4.24
N VAL A 156 -12.19 19.67 3.74
CA VAL A 156 -13.36 20.50 4.08
C VAL A 156 -13.64 20.40 5.59
N SER A 157 -13.69 19.19 6.12
CA SER A 157 -13.88 18.96 7.57
C SER A 157 -12.78 19.59 8.44
N ALA A 158 -11.55 19.72 7.93
CA ALA A 158 -10.48 20.41 8.64
C ALA A 158 -10.72 21.92 8.68
N ARG A 159 -11.10 22.53 7.54
CA ARG A 159 -11.42 23.96 7.44
C ARG A 159 -12.60 24.35 8.32
N SER A 160 -13.70 23.59 8.29
CA SER A 160 -14.89 23.88 9.10
C SER A 160 -14.60 23.85 10.61
N ARG A 161 -13.66 23.01 11.05
CA ARG A 161 -13.24 22.97 12.46
C ARG A 161 -12.31 24.11 12.86
N ALA A 162 -11.52 24.62 11.94
CA ALA A 162 -10.72 25.82 12.17
C ALA A 162 -11.61 27.05 12.29
N ALA A 163 -12.59 27.21 11.39
CA ALA A 163 -13.53 28.32 11.41
C ALA A 163 -14.41 28.37 12.66
N ARG A 164 -14.77 27.23 13.27
CA ARG A 164 -15.55 27.18 14.52
C ARG A 164 -14.73 27.47 15.78
N ARG A 165 -13.40 27.55 15.66
CA ARG A 165 -12.47 27.81 16.79
C ARG A 165 -11.91 29.22 16.77
N ALA A 166 -12.10 29.94 15.66
CA ALA A 166 -11.83 31.37 15.53
C ALA A 166 -13.06 32.15 15.98
#